data_AF-A0A0Q7EN01-F1
#
_entry.id   AF-A0A0Q7EN01-F1
#
_cell.length_a   1.000
_cell.length_b   1.000
_cell.length_c   1.000
_cell.angle_alpha   90.00
_cell.angle_beta   90.00
_cell.angle_gamma   90.00
#
_symmetry.space_group_name_H-M   'P 1'
#
loop_
_entity.id
_entity.type
_entity.pdbx_description
1 polymer ?
#
loop_
_entity_poly.entity_id
_entity_poly.type
_entity_poly.pdbx_seq_one_letter_code
_entity_poly.pdbx_strand_id
1 'polypeptide(L)'
;MPINLVPYCGGCNGKKSDRQVADPEKAFIHPYLDIVPDVPYLTVAIQQNASVTAQIAFDANAALGSDLLKKRMAHQFETVDVPTQLASEIVEFLEEHADNIAGAGLPDGAPVSSYLASTADRVAARLGHSFWKVAILRALAADAVFCAGGYKALLKP
;
A
#
# COMPACT_ATOMS: atom_id res chain seq x y z
N MET A 1 -15.71 -20.88 20.40
CA MET A 1 -14.82 -20.91 19.22
C MET A 1 -13.38 -20.86 19.69
N PRO A 2 -12.41 -21.51 19.01
CA PRO A 2 -11.00 -21.41 19.38
C PRO A 2 -10.54 -19.96 19.31
N ILE A 3 -9.77 -19.51 20.31
CA ILE A 3 -9.33 -18.11 20.44
C ILE A 3 -8.27 -17.69 19.40
N ASN A 4 -7.81 -18.64 18.56
CA ASN A 4 -6.64 -18.51 17.68
C ASN A 4 -6.99 -18.57 16.17
N LEU A 5 -8.26 -18.44 15.80
CA LEU A 5 -8.63 -18.35 14.39
C LEU A 5 -8.50 -16.90 13.91
N VAL A 6 -7.56 -16.67 13.00
CA VAL A 6 -7.47 -15.40 12.26
C VAL A 6 -8.21 -15.57 10.94
N PRO A 7 -9.22 -14.72 10.64
CA PRO A 7 -9.82 -14.70 9.31
C PRO A 7 -8.79 -14.21 8.29
N TYR A 8 -8.47 -15.07 7.32
CA TYR A 8 -7.74 -14.71 6.11
C TYR A 8 -8.66 -14.90 4.90
N CYS A 9 -8.40 -14.16 3.82
CA CYS A 9 -9.08 -14.39 2.55
C CYS A 9 -8.85 -15.85 2.09
N GLY A 10 -9.80 -16.46 1.37
CA GLY A 10 -9.67 -17.87 0.95
C GLY A 10 -8.36 -18.17 0.21
N GLY A 11 -7.95 -17.29 -0.71
CA GLY A 11 -6.67 -17.40 -1.42
C GLY A 11 -5.45 -17.24 -0.51
N CYS A 12 -5.49 -16.27 0.41
CA CYS A 12 -4.45 -16.00 1.40
C CYS A 12 -4.28 -17.18 2.36
N ASN A 13 -5.41 -17.75 2.81
CA ASN A 13 -5.45 -18.90 3.70
C ASN A 13 -4.90 -20.14 2.98
N GLY A 14 -5.28 -20.37 1.72
CA GLY A 14 -4.75 -21.46 0.90
C GLY A 14 -3.22 -21.41 0.73
N LYS A 15 -2.64 -20.21 0.57
CA LYS A 15 -1.18 -20.03 0.51
C LYS A 15 -0.46 -20.30 1.85
N LYS A 16 -1.20 -20.32 2.97
CA LYS A 16 -0.68 -20.55 4.33
C LYS A 16 -0.72 -22.03 4.75
N SER A 17 -1.64 -22.82 4.19
CA SER A 17 -2.10 -24.10 4.76
C SER A 17 -1.13 -25.29 4.77
N ASP A 18 0.12 -25.18 4.33
CA ASP A 18 1.01 -26.36 4.24
C ASP A 18 2.48 -26.13 4.63
N ARG A 19 2.81 -25.01 5.28
CA ARG A 19 4.19 -24.72 5.68
C ARG A 19 4.32 -24.67 7.19
N GLN A 20 4.63 -25.82 7.79
CA GLN A 20 5.29 -25.84 9.09
C GLN A 20 6.69 -25.24 8.88
N VAL A 21 6.83 -23.94 9.14
CA VAL A 21 8.08 -23.24 8.84
C VAL A 21 9.10 -23.54 9.94
N ALA A 22 10.09 -24.39 9.64
CA ALA A 22 11.23 -24.62 10.53
C ALA A 22 12.17 -23.39 10.62
N ASP A 23 12.14 -22.53 9.61
CA ASP A 23 12.91 -21.29 9.50
C ASP A 23 12.13 -20.11 10.11
N PRO A 24 12.56 -19.54 11.24
CA PRO A 24 11.86 -18.43 11.88
C PRO A 24 11.77 -17.18 10.98
N GLU A 25 12.66 -17.00 9.99
CA GLU A 25 12.64 -15.85 9.08
C GLU A 25 11.53 -15.96 8.01
N LYS A 26 11.04 -17.18 7.76
CA LYS A 26 9.96 -17.47 6.80
C LYS A 26 8.61 -17.67 7.48
N ALA A 27 8.57 -17.60 8.82
CA ALA A 27 7.32 -17.70 9.55
C ALA A 27 6.48 -16.46 9.28
N PHE A 28 5.21 -16.65 8.87
CA PHE A 28 4.29 -15.53 8.70
C PHE A 28 4.13 -14.78 10.02
N ILE A 29 3.91 -13.46 9.96
CA ILE A 29 3.61 -12.68 11.15
C ILE A 29 2.28 -13.14 11.74
N HIS A 30 2.23 -13.19 13.06
CA HIS A 30 1.07 -13.58 13.82
C HIS A 30 0.35 -12.31 14.31
N PRO A 31 -0.87 -12.03 13.86
CA PRO A 31 -1.55 -10.74 14.12
C PRO A 31 -1.71 -10.36 15.59
N TYR A 32 -1.70 -11.35 16.50
CA TYR A 32 -1.83 -11.12 17.95
C TYR A 32 -0.52 -11.18 18.72
N LEU A 33 0.55 -11.76 18.16
CA LEU A 33 1.80 -11.99 18.89
C LEU A 33 2.92 -11.07 18.42
N ASP A 34 2.94 -10.76 17.13
CA ASP A 34 3.93 -9.85 16.56
C ASP A 34 3.43 -8.41 16.66
N ILE A 35 4.27 -7.55 17.25
CA ILE A 35 4.03 -6.11 17.30
C ILE A 35 4.67 -5.51 16.06
N VAL A 36 3.85 -5.03 15.13
CA VAL A 36 4.31 -4.28 13.96
C VAL A 36 4.31 -2.78 14.31
N PRO A 37 5.47 -2.10 14.30
CA PRO A 37 5.52 -0.68 14.59
C PRO A 37 4.82 0.13 13.49
N ASP A 38 4.16 1.21 13.89
CA ASP A 38 3.52 2.15 12.96
C ASP A 38 4.53 3.10 12.32
N VAL A 39 5.35 2.54 11.43
CA VAL A 39 6.33 3.25 10.60
C VAL A 39 6.12 2.89 9.14
N PRO A 40 6.48 3.77 8.18
CA PRO A 40 6.47 3.44 6.76
C PRO A 40 7.35 2.22 6.45
N TYR A 41 6.78 1.21 5.79
CA TYR A 41 7.46 0.02 5.30
C TYR A 41 7.01 -0.43 3.90
N LEU A 42 6.21 0.39 3.22
CA LEU A 42 5.85 0.22 1.82
C LEU A 42 6.43 1.36 1.00
N THR A 43 7.02 1.05 -0.14
CA THR A 43 7.36 2.02 -1.18
C THR A 43 6.39 1.88 -2.35
N VAL A 44 6.19 2.98 -3.07
CA VAL A 44 5.34 3.01 -4.26
C VAL A 44 6.08 3.74 -5.37
N ALA A 45 6.18 3.08 -6.53
CA ALA A 45 6.64 3.71 -7.75
C ALA A 45 5.44 4.09 -8.62
N ILE A 46 5.32 5.38 -8.96
CA ILE A 46 4.32 5.86 -9.91
C ILE A 46 4.91 5.78 -11.32
N GLN A 47 4.18 5.19 -12.25
CA GLN A 47 4.55 5.12 -13.66
C GLN A 47 3.49 5.81 -14.50
N GLN A 48 3.92 6.65 -15.45
CA GLN A 48 3.03 7.46 -16.29
C GLN A 48 3.36 7.20 -17.76
N ASN A 49 3.01 6.00 -18.22
CA ASN A 49 3.19 5.56 -19.61
C ASN A 49 1.90 5.84 -20.40
N ALA A 50 1.32 4.82 -21.05
CA ALA A 50 0.01 4.92 -21.69
C ALA A 50 -1.14 5.16 -20.68
N SER A 51 -0.92 4.84 -19.41
CA SER A 51 -1.80 5.12 -18.28
C SER A 51 -0.96 5.38 -17.03
N VAL A 52 -1.60 5.89 -15.97
CA VAL A 52 -0.98 6.02 -14.64
C VAL A 52 -1.14 4.70 -13.89
N THR A 53 -0.03 4.14 -13.41
CA THR A 53 -0.04 2.95 -12.55
C THR A 53 0.79 3.20 -11.29
N ALA A 54 0.50 2.43 -10.23
CA ALA A 54 1.23 2.46 -8.98
C ALA A 54 1.70 1.06 -8.62
N GLN A 55 3.01 0.88 -8.46
CA GLN A 55 3.61 -0.39 -8.10
C GLN A 55 4.09 -0.36 -6.65
N ILE A 56 3.52 -1.21 -5.80
CA ILE A 56 3.86 -1.30 -4.38
C ILE A 56 4.97 -2.32 -4.17
N ALA A 57 5.94 -1.99 -3.32
CA ALA A 57 6.95 -2.92 -2.85
C ALA A 57 7.15 -2.79 -1.33
N PHE A 58 7.71 -3.84 -0.72
CA PHE A 58 8.16 -3.79 0.66
C PHE A 58 9.49 -3.02 0.76
N ASP A 59 9.60 -2.11 1.71
CA ASP A 59 10.83 -1.37 1.97
C ASP A 59 11.80 -2.20 2.84
N ALA A 60 12.84 -2.75 2.22
CA ALA A 60 13.90 -3.47 2.94
C ALA A 60 14.66 -2.58 3.93
N ASN A 61 14.61 -1.26 3.79
CA ASN A 61 15.26 -0.32 4.69
C ASN A 61 14.33 0.21 5.79
N ALA A 62 13.08 -0.27 5.85
CA ALA A 62 12.11 0.16 6.84
C ALA A 62 12.65 0.04 8.28
N ALA A 63 12.37 1.06 9.10
CA ALA A 63 12.80 1.17 10.49
C ALA A 63 11.92 0.32 11.44
N LEU A 64 11.77 -0.97 11.14
CA LEU A 64 10.91 -1.90 11.89
C LEU A 64 11.50 -2.34 13.24
N GLY A 65 12.73 -1.94 13.57
CA GLY A 65 13.40 -2.22 14.85
C GLY A 65 13.85 -3.68 15.07
N SER A 66 13.44 -4.61 14.21
CA SER A 66 13.83 -6.02 14.26
C SER A 66 14.09 -6.57 12.86
N ASP A 67 15.30 -7.07 12.63
CA ASP A 67 15.67 -7.71 11.36
C ASP A 67 14.85 -8.98 11.10
N LEU A 68 14.56 -9.74 12.17
CA LEU A 68 13.71 -10.93 12.06
C LEU A 68 12.29 -10.57 11.63
N LEU A 69 11.70 -9.54 12.26
CA LEU A 69 10.35 -9.07 11.89
C LEU A 69 10.34 -8.58 10.43
N LYS A 70 11.34 -7.81 10.03
CA LYS A 70 11.50 -7.32 8.67
C LYS A 70 11.54 -8.46 7.65
N LYS A 71 12.37 -9.48 7.89
CA LYS A 71 12.47 -10.66 7.00
C LYS A 71 11.15 -11.43 6.90
N ARG A 72 10.47 -11.64 8.04
CA ARG A 72 9.15 -12.30 8.07
C ARG A 72 8.09 -11.51 7.30
N MET A 73 8.06 -10.19 7.47
CA MET A 73 7.14 -9.30 6.77
C MET A 73 7.42 -9.26 5.26
N ALA A 74 8.69 -9.16 4.85
CA ALA A 74 9.09 -9.23 3.45
C ALA A 74 8.70 -10.58 2.83
N HIS A 75 9.03 -11.68 3.51
CA HIS A 75 8.66 -13.03 3.07
C HIS A 75 7.15 -13.20 2.92
N GLN A 76 6.37 -12.71 3.89
CA GLN A 76 4.92 -12.77 3.82
C GLN A 76 4.36 -11.91 2.67
N PHE A 77 4.90 -10.70 2.47
CA PHE A 77 4.50 -9.79 1.38
C PHE A 77 4.71 -10.45 0.00
N GLU A 78 5.87 -11.08 -0.21
CA GLU A 78 6.20 -11.84 -1.41
C GLU A 78 5.34 -13.09 -1.56
N THR A 79 5.20 -13.89 -0.50
CA THR A 79 4.48 -15.17 -0.56
C THR A 79 3.00 -14.98 -0.84
N VAL A 80 2.38 -13.96 -0.25
CA VAL A 80 0.98 -13.61 -0.50
C VAL A 80 0.81 -12.93 -1.86
N ASP A 81 1.90 -12.43 -2.44
CA ASP A 81 1.91 -11.65 -3.68
C ASP A 81 0.98 -10.43 -3.56
N VAL A 82 1.24 -9.61 -2.53
CA VAL A 82 0.44 -8.43 -2.20
C VAL A 82 0.23 -7.49 -3.40
N PRO A 83 1.23 -7.21 -4.26
CA PRO A 83 1.02 -6.36 -5.44
C PRO A 83 -0.05 -6.91 -6.37
N THR A 84 -0.03 -8.22 -6.66
CA THR A 84 -1.05 -8.85 -7.49
C THR A 84 -2.42 -8.84 -6.83
N GLN A 85 -2.48 -9.11 -5.51
CA GLN A 85 -3.76 -9.11 -4.78
C GLN A 85 -4.43 -7.74 -4.71
N LEU A 86 -3.66 -6.64 -4.81
CA LEU A 86 -4.18 -5.27 -4.72
C LEU A 86 -4.37 -4.61 -6.10
N ALA A 87 -4.03 -5.28 -7.20
CA ALA A 87 -3.93 -4.63 -8.51
C ALA A 87 -5.24 -3.94 -8.94
N SER A 88 -6.39 -4.61 -8.78
CA SER A 88 -7.71 -4.04 -9.09
C SER A 88 -8.04 -2.84 -8.22
N GLU A 89 -7.85 -2.98 -6.91
CA GLU A 89 -8.17 -1.95 -5.92
C GLU A 89 -7.29 -0.71 -6.09
N ILE A 90 -6.04 -0.89 -6.53
CA ILE A 90 -5.14 0.21 -6.86
C ILE A 90 -5.65 0.98 -8.06
N VAL A 91 -6.07 0.30 -9.13
CA VAL A 91 -6.61 0.98 -10.34
C VAL A 91 -7.85 1.79 -9.97
N GLU A 92 -8.82 1.18 -9.27
CA GLU A 92 -10.04 1.88 -8.82
C GLU A 92 -9.71 3.08 -7.93
N PHE A 93 -8.73 2.93 -7.03
CA PHE A 93 -8.33 4.00 -6.13
C PHE A 93 -7.66 5.18 -6.86
N LEU A 94 -6.86 4.90 -7.91
CA LEU A 94 -6.26 5.92 -8.75
C LEU A 94 -7.34 6.70 -9.54
N GLU A 95 -8.29 5.99 -10.16
CA GLU A 95 -9.43 6.59 -10.87
C GLU A 95 -10.26 7.49 -9.94
N GLU A 96 -10.65 6.97 -8.76
CA GLU A 96 -11.43 7.71 -7.76
C GLU A 96 -10.75 9.03 -7.38
N HIS A 97 -9.43 9.00 -7.19
CA HIS A 97 -8.70 10.19 -6.79
C HIS A 97 -8.49 11.18 -7.92
N ALA A 98 -8.34 10.72 -9.17
CA ALA A 98 -8.36 11.60 -10.33
C ALA A 98 -9.72 12.32 -10.46
N ASP A 99 -10.83 11.59 -10.31
CA ASP A 99 -12.19 12.15 -10.33
C ASP A 99 -12.39 13.18 -9.21
N ASN A 100 -11.93 12.88 -7.99
CA ASN A 100 -12.02 13.80 -6.86
C ASN A 100 -11.23 15.09 -7.08
N ILE A 101 -10.02 15.01 -7.64
CA ILE A 101 -9.21 16.19 -7.97
C ILE A 101 -9.92 17.04 -9.03
N ALA A 102 -10.41 16.40 -10.10
CA ALA A 102 -11.10 17.08 -11.19
C ALA A 102 -12.42 17.72 -10.73
N GLY A 103 -13.24 16.97 -9.99
CA GLY A 103 -14.53 17.43 -9.46
C GLY A 103 -14.40 18.56 -8.43
N ALA A 104 -13.29 18.60 -7.69
CA ALA A 104 -12.97 19.72 -6.79
C ALA A 104 -12.46 20.97 -7.52
N GLY A 105 -12.14 20.87 -8.82
CA GLY A 105 -11.62 21.99 -9.62
C GLY A 105 -10.28 22.50 -9.12
N LEU A 106 -9.44 21.62 -8.56
CA LEU A 106 -8.14 22.01 -8.02
C LEU A 106 -7.20 22.46 -9.16
N PRO A 107 -6.47 23.58 -9.01
CA PRO A 107 -5.41 23.92 -9.94
C PRO A 107 -4.28 22.88 -9.88
N ASP A 108 -3.72 22.55 -11.04
CA ASP A 108 -2.61 21.59 -11.15
C ASP A 108 -1.37 22.05 -10.35
N GLY A 109 -0.53 21.09 -9.97
CA GLY A 109 0.73 21.30 -9.25
C GLY A 109 0.56 21.27 -7.74
N ALA A 110 0.99 22.34 -7.06
CA ALA A 110 1.06 22.40 -5.60
C ALA A 110 -0.29 22.19 -4.88
N PRO A 111 -1.45 22.67 -5.39
CA PRO A 111 -2.73 22.39 -4.74
C PRO A 111 -3.10 20.89 -4.77
N VAL A 112 -2.85 20.20 -5.89
CA VAL A 112 -3.06 18.74 -6.00
C VAL A 112 -2.15 17.99 -5.03
N SER A 113 -0.86 18.31 -5.00
CA SER A 113 0.11 17.72 -4.06
C SER A 113 -0.33 17.89 -2.60
N SER A 114 -0.74 19.12 -2.23
CA SER A 114 -1.20 19.45 -0.87
C SER A 114 -2.49 18.71 -0.50
N TYR A 115 -3.43 18.61 -1.45
CA TYR A 115 -4.66 17.84 -1.27
C TYR A 115 -4.38 16.37 -0.99
N LEU A 116 -3.52 15.74 -1.81
CA LEU A 116 -3.14 14.33 -1.66
C LEU A 116 -2.38 14.07 -0.36
N ALA A 117 -1.43 14.93 0.00
CA ALA A 117 -0.67 14.83 1.26
C ALA A 117 -1.61 14.93 2.47
N SER A 118 -2.50 15.92 2.49
CA SER A 118 -3.48 16.06 3.58
C SER A 118 -4.44 14.87 3.67
N THR A 119 -4.79 14.29 2.53
CA THR A 119 -5.62 13.08 2.46
C THR A 119 -4.85 11.88 3.02
N ALA A 120 -3.57 11.75 2.68
CA ALA A 120 -2.70 10.71 3.23
C ALA A 120 -2.64 10.77 4.75
N ASP A 121 -2.46 11.96 5.32
CA ASP A 121 -2.37 12.14 6.78
C ASP A 121 -3.68 11.79 7.49
N ARG A 122 -4.83 12.19 6.93
CA ARG A 122 -6.15 11.81 7.46
C ARG A 122 -6.37 10.30 7.43
N VAL A 123 -5.95 9.63 6.37
CA VAL A 123 -6.07 8.16 6.24
C VAL A 123 -5.09 7.46 7.18
N ALA A 124 -3.85 7.95 7.28
CA ALA A 124 -2.82 7.40 8.16
C ALA A 124 -3.23 7.44 9.63
N ALA A 125 -3.86 8.54 10.08
CA ALA A 125 -4.37 8.66 11.45
C ALA A 125 -5.39 7.57 11.83
N ARG A 126 -6.04 6.93 10.85
CA ARG A 126 -7.05 5.88 11.06
C ARG A 126 -6.54 4.47 10.80
N LEU A 127 -5.64 4.31 9.83
CA LEU A 127 -5.27 3.00 9.28
C LEU A 127 -3.77 2.68 9.40
N GLY A 128 -2.95 3.63 9.86
CA GLY A 128 -1.50 3.49 10.00
C GLY A 128 -0.73 3.98 8.77
N HIS A 129 0.55 4.27 8.97
CA HIS A 129 1.45 4.89 8.00
C HIS A 129 1.79 3.99 6.80
N SER A 130 1.69 2.68 6.99
CA SER A 130 1.98 1.66 5.98
C SER A 130 0.74 1.00 5.41
N PHE A 131 -0.44 1.59 5.63
CA PHE A 131 -1.61 1.19 4.88
C PHE A 131 -1.42 1.54 3.40
N TRP A 132 -1.72 0.61 2.49
CA TRP A 132 -1.37 0.74 1.07
C TRP A 132 -1.93 2.03 0.43
N LYS A 133 -3.15 2.46 0.80
CA LYS A 133 -3.73 3.73 0.33
C LYS A 133 -2.90 4.94 0.75
N VAL A 134 -2.36 4.93 1.97
CA VAL A 134 -1.49 6.01 2.48
C VAL A 134 -0.19 6.05 1.68
N ALA A 135 0.42 4.89 1.43
CA ALA A 135 1.65 4.80 0.65
C ALA A 135 1.46 5.32 -0.78
N ILE A 136 0.35 4.97 -1.45
CA ILE A 136 0.01 5.50 -2.77
C ILE A 136 -0.24 7.00 -2.73
N LEU A 137 -1.06 7.49 -1.81
CA LEU A 137 -1.36 8.91 -1.67
C LEU A 137 -0.10 9.75 -1.48
N ARG A 138 0.83 9.31 -0.64
CA ARG A 138 2.12 9.98 -0.43
C ARG A 138 2.98 9.98 -1.69
N ALA A 139 3.01 8.87 -2.42
CA ALA A 139 3.76 8.79 -3.68
C ALA A 139 3.17 9.68 -4.77
N LEU A 140 1.84 9.72 -4.92
CA LEU A 140 1.16 10.63 -5.84
C LEU A 140 1.40 12.10 -5.47
N ALA A 141 1.35 12.44 -4.18
CA ALA A 141 1.62 13.80 -3.69
C ALA A 141 3.06 14.25 -4.00
N ALA A 142 4.01 13.31 -3.99
CA ALA A 142 5.42 13.56 -4.30
C ALA A 142 5.73 13.52 -5.81
N ASP A 143 4.83 12.99 -6.64
CA ASP A 143 5.01 12.90 -8.08
C ASP A 143 4.59 14.20 -8.78
N ALA A 144 5.59 14.97 -9.22
CA ALA A 144 5.38 16.27 -9.83
C ALA A 144 4.61 16.18 -11.16
N VAL A 145 4.79 15.12 -11.94
CA VAL A 145 4.14 14.95 -13.26
C VAL A 145 2.65 14.63 -13.06
N PHE A 146 2.33 13.77 -12.10
CA PHE A 146 0.97 13.43 -11.71
C PHE A 146 0.26 14.69 -11.20
N CYS A 147 0.90 15.42 -10.27
CA CYS A 147 0.35 16.65 -9.73
C CYS A 147 0.16 17.74 -10.79
N ALA A 148 1.05 17.85 -11.79
CA ALA A 148 0.99 18.83 -12.87
C ALA A 148 -0.07 18.52 -13.95
N GLY A 149 -1.00 17.59 -13.70
CA GLY A 149 -2.09 17.25 -14.60
C GLY A 149 -2.03 15.83 -15.15
N GLY A 150 -1.01 15.04 -14.80
CA GLY A 150 -0.91 13.63 -15.21
C GLY A 150 -2.12 12.78 -14.76
N TYR A 151 -2.78 13.14 -13.66
CA TYR A 151 -4.02 12.48 -13.21
C TYR A 151 -5.14 12.51 -14.25
N LYS A 152 -5.15 13.47 -15.19
CA LYS A 152 -6.19 13.58 -16.23
C LYS A 152 -6.23 12.38 -17.17
N ALA A 153 -5.13 11.65 -17.30
CA ALA A 153 -5.08 10.41 -18.09
C ALA A 153 -5.91 9.27 -17.49
N LEU A 154 -6.35 9.40 -16.23
CA LEU A 154 -7.24 8.44 -15.54
C LEU A 154 -8.72 8.83 -15.64
N LEU A 155 -9.04 10.03 -16.13
CA LEU A 155 -10.42 10.47 -16.24
C LEU A 155 -11.09 9.74 -17.41
N LYS A 156 -12.30 9.23 -17.17
CA LYS A 156 -13.12 8.66 -18.23
C LYS A 156 -13.59 9.79 -19.17
N PRO A 157 -13.57 9.55 -20.50
CA PRO A 157 -13.99 10.54 -21.49
C PRO A 157 -15.48 10.88 -21.40
#